data_AF-A0A937YKN8-F1
#
_entry.id   AF-A0A937YKN8-F1
#
_cell.length_a   1.000
_cell.length_b   1.000
_cell.length_c   1.000
_cell.angle_alpha   90.00
_cell.angle_beta   90.00
_cell.angle_gamma   90.00
#
_symmetry.space_group_name_H-M   'P 1'
#
loop_
_entity.id
_entity.type
_entity.pdbx_description
1 polymer ?
#
loop_
_entity_poly.entity_id
_entity_poly.type
_entity_poly.pdbx_seq_one_letter_code
_entity_poly.pdbx_strand_id
1 'polypeptide(L)'
;MLQIETERDIERLRQVALLQEAEIHRLLARLAELTRQLAEARGEDVVRALQLELTVINEQLAARNRALYGTSSERRARGDAGNGGKAKAPQSGHPRRAQRDLPIVEVVHELDEADKACPKCGGDLAAWAGQFEEADEIDVIERSFRIVRHKRQKYRCGCGECIETALGAQKLVPGGRYSVDFAVEVAVAKYLEHMPLARQVRQMAREGLVVDTQTLWDQLFALYGHLVPTYDAILRQVLDAPVIGADETRWRLMDEKGSTKWWAWSVCSPEAVAYRIFPERSTDAGAELLAGYRGIVVCDGYAVYPAVRERLARDGASFTIANCWAHARRGFVEAESAYPKAREVIELIGKLYEVEARASEKNLDLGELRRTESAPIVAEIKRWLSTTVATPKSSLGKAILYALELWPELELFLTDARIPIDNNATERGIRGLAVGRKNHYGSRSERGTKVAALFYTLIESAKLAGVNPKQYLREATRRAIATPAAVTLPRDGPAA
;
A
#
# COMPACT_ATOMS: atom_id res chain seq x y z
N MET A 1 -25.33 -2.33 48.91
CA MET A 1 -25.12 -2.74 47.51
C MET A 1 -24.15 -1.75 46.91
N LEU A 2 -22.98 -2.19 46.45
CA LEU A 2 -21.97 -1.29 45.89
C LEU A 2 -22.49 -0.72 44.56
N GLN A 3 -22.54 0.61 44.40
CA GLN A 3 -22.91 1.24 43.13
C GLN A 3 -21.65 1.42 42.28
N ILE A 4 -21.39 0.45 41.39
CA ILE A 4 -20.20 0.41 40.53
C ILE A 4 -20.05 1.69 39.70
N GLU A 5 -21.16 2.29 39.28
CA GLU A 5 -21.20 3.52 38.45
C GLU A 5 -20.63 4.76 39.14
N THR A 6 -20.61 4.77 40.48
CA THR A 6 -20.17 5.93 41.29
C THR A 6 -18.93 5.63 42.14
N GLU A 7 -18.48 4.38 42.20
CA GLU A 7 -17.33 3.96 43.00
C GLU A 7 -16.02 4.41 42.34
N ARG A 8 -15.10 4.96 43.15
CA ARG A 8 -13.81 5.50 42.71
C ARG A 8 -12.62 4.77 43.32
N ASP A 9 -12.85 3.90 44.30
CA ASP A 9 -11.81 3.06 44.88
C ASP A 9 -11.41 1.94 43.91
N ILE A 10 -10.19 2.08 43.38
CA ILE A 10 -9.61 1.17 42.38
C ILE A 10 -9.51 -0.26 42.91
N GLU A 11 -9.20 -0.46 44.19
CA GLU A 11 -8.99 -1.81 44.73
C GLU A 11 -10.34 -2.52 44.95
N ARG A 12 -11.38 -1.77 45.34
CA ARG A 12 -12.75 -2.30 45.39
C ARG A 12 -13.28 -2.64 44.01
N LEU A 13 -13.08 -1.77 43.02
CA LEU A 13 -13.45 -2.04 41.63
C LEU A 13 -12.72 -3.27 41.07
N ARG A 14 -11.44 -3.45 41.43
CA ARG A 14 -10.65 -4.63 41.06
C ARG A 14 -11.20 -5.91 41.68
N GLN A 15 -11.57 -5.90 42.95
CA GLN A 15 -12.19 -7.05 43.61
C GLN A 15 -13.55 -7.40 43.00
N VAL A 16 -14.37 -6.40 42.67
CA VAL A 16 -15.65 -6.61 41.98
C VAL A 16 -15.43 -7.22 40.60
N ALA A 17 -14.45 -6.73 39.83
CA ALA A 17 -14.12 -7.28 38.52
C ALA A 17 -13.70 -8.75 38.60
N LEU A 18 -12.83 -9.11 39.54
CA LEU A 18 -12.39 -10.50 39.76
C LEU A 18 -13.56 -11.42 40.18
N LEU A 19 -14.46 -10.94 41.03
CA LEU A 19 -15.65 -11.68 41.44
C LEU A 19 -16.63 -11.86 40.28
N GLN A 20 -16.84 -10.83 39.46
CA GLN A 20 -17.67 -10.90 38.26
C GLN A 20 -17.06 -11.85 37.22
N GLU A 21 -15.74 -11.84 37.03
CA GLU A 21 -15.05 -12.75 36.13
C GLU A 21 -15.20 -14.22 36.59
N ALA A 22 -15.02 -14.49 37.88
CA ALA A 22 -15.23 -15.82 38.45
C ALA A 22 -16.69 -16.29 38.29
N GLU A 23 -17.66 -15.39 38.50
CA GLU A 23 -19.08 -15.72 38.35
C GLU A 23 -19.48 -15.93 36.88
N ILE A 24 -18.93 -15.14 35.95
CA ILE A 24 -19.11 -15.35 34.51
C ILE A 24 -18.58 -16.74 34.12
N HIS A 25 -17.38 -17.12 34.56
CA HIS A 25 -16.84 -18.46 34.29
C HIS A 25 -17.71 -19.57 34.89
N ARG A 26 -18.24 -19.38 36.10
CA ARG A 26 -19.17 -20.32 36.73
C ARG A 26 -20.47 -20.46 35.95
N LEU A 27 -21.07 -19.35 35.53
CA LEU A 27 -22.32 -19.34 34.76
C LEU A 27 -22.13 -19.96 33.37
N LEU A 28 -20.99 -19.73 32.71
CA LEU A 28 -20.65 -20.37 31.44
C LEU A 28 -20.47 -21.88 31.59
N ALA A 29 -19.77 -22.33 32.64
CA ALA A 29 -19.64 -23.76 32.93
C ALA A 29 -21.01 -24.39 33.21
N ARG A 30 -21.89 -23.70 33.93
CA ARG A 30 -23.25 -24.18 34.20
C ARG A 30 -24.13 -24.20 32.95
N LEU A 31 -24.02 -23.20 32.08
CA LEU A 31 -24.70 -23.17 30.79
C LEU A 31 -24.23 -24.30 29.87
N ALA A 32 -22.93 -24.57 29.82
CA ALA A 32 -22.38 -25.70 29.06
C ALA A 32 -22.90 -27.04 29.59
N GLU A 33 -23.00 -27.20 30.91
CA GLU A 33 -23.53 -28.41 31.53
C GLU A 33 -25.04 -28.59 31.28
N LEU A 34 -25.85 -27.53 31.46
CA LEU A 34 -27.28 -27.58 31.16
C LEU A 34 -27.55 -27.80 29.67
N THR A 35 -26.68 -27.24 28.82
CA THR A 35 -26.68 -27.49 27.38
C THR A 35 -26.46 -28.96 27.09
N ARG A 36 -25.48 -29.61 27.74
CA ARG A 36 -25.19 -31.04 27.62
C ARG A 36 -26.32 -31.94 28.13
N GLN A 37 -27.03 -31.52 29.17
CA GLN A 37 -28.20 -32.24 29.69
C GLN A 37 -29.44 -32.10 28.78
N LEU A 38 -29.68 -30.90 28.22
CA LEU A 38 -30.73 -30.67 27.22
C LEU A 38 -30.47 -31.42 25.91
N ALA A 39 -29.21 -31.49 25.54
CA ALA A 39 -28.64 -32.28 24.46
C ALA A 39 -28.99 -33.78 24.60
N GLU A 40 -28.70 -34.38 25.76
CA GLU A 40 -29.04 -35.79 26.05
C GLU A 40 -30.56 -36.05 26.05
N ALA A 41 -31.39 -35.05 26.39
CA ALA A 41 -32.84 -35.20 26.52
C ALA A 41 -33.67 -34.92 25.25
N ARG A 42 -33.13 -34.23 24.23
CA ARG A 42 -33.89 -33.79 23.04
C ARG A 42 -33.37 -34.28 21.68
N GLY A 43 -32.40 -35.19 21.67
CA GLY A 43 -31.83 -35.79 20.45
C GLY A 43 -30.67 -34.99 19.85
N GLU A 44 -29.87 -35.66 19.01
CA GLU A 44 -28.57 -35.17 18.51
C GLU A 44 -28.61 -33.78 17.84
N ASP A 45 -29.72 -33.44 17.18
CA ASP A 45 -29.88 -32.15 16.49
C ASP A 45 -29.97 -30.96 17.44
N VAL A 46 -30.58 -31.13 18.63
CA VAL A 46 -30.66 -30.06 19.65
C VAL A 46 -29.33 -29.88 20.36
N VAL A 47 -28.57 -30.97 20.56
CA VAL A 47 -27.19 -30.94 21.09
C VAL A 47 -26.33 -30.05 20.22
N ARG A 48 -26.39 -30.30 18.90
CA ARG A 48 -25.57 -29.61 17.92
C ARG A 48 -25.93 -28.13 17.82
N ALA A 49 -27.22 -27.80 17.87
CA ALA A 49 -27.69 -26.41 17.87
C ALA A 49 -27.18 -25.63 19.09
N LEU A 50 -27.27 -26.21 20.30
CA LEU A 50 -26.82 -25.55 21.53
C LEU A 50 -25.29 -25.42 21.61
N GLN A 51 -24.53 -26.42 21.12
CA GLN A 51 -23.07 -26.32 21.01
C GLN A 51 -22.63 -25.16 20.09
N LEU A 52 -23.35 -24.97 18.98
CA LEU A 52 -23.11 -23.84 18.07
C LEU A 52 -23.41 -22.50 18.74
N GLU A 53 -24.50 -22.38 19.50
CA GLU A 53 -24.80 -21.18 20.28
C GLU A 53 -23.74 -20.87 21.34
N LEU A 54 -23.26 -21.90 22.05
CA LEU A 54 -22.19 -21.74 23.04
C LEU A 54 -20.89 -21.23 22.40
N THR A 55 -20.57 -21.70 21.19
CA THR A 55 -19.39 -21.24 20.45
C THR A 55 -19.52 -19.77 20.03
N VAL A 56 -20.72 -19.34 19.62
CA VAL A 56 -21.02 -17.92 19.32
C VAL A 56 -20.86 -17.04 20.57
N ILE A 57 -21.36 -17.48 21.72
CA ILE A 57 -21.25 -16.73 22.99
C ILE A 57 -19.78 -16.62 23.40
N ASN A 58 -19.02 -17.72 23.34
CA ASN A 58 -17.58 -17.71 23.65
C ASN A 58 -16.80 -16.78 22.71
N GLU A 59 -17.15 -16.74 21.42
CA GLU A 59 -16.56 -15.79 20.47
C GLU A 59 -16.83 -14.34 20.86
N GLN A 60 -18.08 -14.00 21.23
CA GLN A 60 -18.45 -12.65 21.65
C GLN A 60 -17.71 -12.20 22.91
N LEU A 61 -17.52 -13.12 23.86
CA LEU A 61 -16.72 -12.88 25.07
C LEU A 61 -15.25 -12.68 24.72
N ALA A 62 -14.67 -13.52 23.87
CA ALA A 62 -13.29 -13.37 23.43
C ALA A 62 -13.05 -12.07 22.65
N ALA A 63 -14.01 -11.65 21.81
CA ALA A 63 -13.97 -10.37 21.10
C ALA A 63 -14.02 -9.17 22.07
N ARG A 64 -14.91 -9.22 23.08
CA ARG A 64 -14.97 -8.19 24.14
C ARG A 64 -13.69 -8.14 24.97
N ASN A 65 -13.16 -9.29 25.38
CA ASN A 65 -11.90 -9.36 26.13
C ASN A 65 -10.72 -8.82 25.30
N ARG A 66 -10.65 -9.12 24.00
CA ARG A 66 -9.63 -8.53 23.11
C ARG A 66 -9.81 -7.02 22.93
N ALA A 67 -11.03 -6.52 22.84
CA ALA A 67 -11.29 -5.08 22.74
C ALA A 67 -10.88 -4.32 24.02
N LEU A 68 -10.94 -4.98 25.18
CA LEU A 68 -10.58 -4.40 26.48
C LEU A 68 -9.10 -4.58 26.84
N TYR A 69 -8.47 -5.70 26.47
CA TYR A 69 -7.16 -6.11 26.96
C TYR A 69 -6.15 -6.55 25.88
N GLY A 70 -6.55 -6.55 24.60
CA GLY A 70 -5.73 -7.08 23.52
C GLY A 70 -4.65 -6.11 23.03
N THR A 71 -3.40 -6.56 22.96
CA THR A 71 -2.36 -5.92 22.15
C THR A 71 -2.52 -6.32 20.68
N SER A 72 -2.52 -5.32 19.80
CA SER A 72 -2.58 -5.51 18.35
C SER A 72 -1.31 -6.22 17.86
N SER A 73 -1.42 -7.48 17.49
CA SER A 73 -0.30 -8.26 16.95
C SER A 73 -0.76 -9.19 15.83
N GLU A 74 -0.74 -8.68 14.60
CA GLU A 74 -0.74 -9.48 13.37
C GLU A 74 0.62 -10.17 13.20
N ARG A 75 0.83 -11.32 13.85
CA ARG A 75 1.84 -12.31 13.45
C ARG A 75 1.50 -13.64 14.11
N ARG A 76 1.21 -14.66 13.30
CA ARG A 76 1.21 -16.04 13.78
C ARG A 76 2.66 -16.46 14.07
N ALA A 77 2.88 -17.04 15.23
CA ALA A 77 4.04 -17.89 15.45
C ALA A 77 3.90 -19.11 14.53
N ARG A 78 4.91 -19.35 13.68
CA ARG A 78 5.06 -20.63 12.98
C ARG A 78 5.34 -21.69 14.05
N GLY A 79 4.60 -22.80 13.98
CA GLY A 79 4.71 -23.91 14.92
C GLY A 79 6.14 -24.42 15.03
N ASP A 80 6.55 -24.64 16.27
CA ASP A 80 7.85 -25.16 16.69
C ASP A 80 7.97 -26.62 16.24
N ALA A 81 8.59 -26.84 15.07
CA ALA A 81 9.08 -28.14 14.69
C ALA A 81 10.43 -28.32 15.40
N GLY A 82 10.39 -29.07 16.51
CA GLY A 82 11.56 -29.41 17.30
C GLY A 82 12.68 -29.96 16.43
N ASN A 83 13.78 -29.21 16.34
CA ASN A 83 15.02 -29.69 15.77
C ASN A 83 16.09 -29.65 16.87
N GLY A 84 16.52 -30.84 17.27
CA GLY A 84 17.53 -31.04 18.31
C GLY A 84 18.79 -30.23 18.02
N GLY A 85 19.32 -29.61 19.08
CA GLY A 85 20.51 -28.78 19.02
C GLY A 85 21.72 -29.55 18.49
N LYS A 86 22.07 -29.31 17.23
CA LYS A 86 23.45 -29.41 16.76
C LYS A 86 24.08 -28.03 16.85
N ALA A 87 25.24 -27.94 17.49
CA ALA A 87 26.03 -26.73 17.57
C ALA A 87 26.23 -26.16 16.16
N LYS A 88 25.76 -24.93 15.93
CA LYS A 88 25.95 -24.24 14.66
C LYS A 88 27.44 -23.96 14.47
N ALA A 89 28.00 -24.47 13.38
CA ALA A 89 29.28 -24.03 12.87
C ALA A 89 29.26 -22.49 12.66
N PRO A 90 30.41 -21.80 12.81
CA PRO A 90 30.48 -20.36 12.58
C PRO A 90 29.96 -20.05 11.17
N GLN A 91 28.93 -19.22 11.09
CA GLN A 91 28.36 -18.80 9.81
C GLN A 91 29.43 -17.98 9.07
N SER A 92 29.89 -18.48 7.92
CA SER A 92 30.60 -17.66 6.96
C SER A 92 29.68 -16.50 6.57
N GLY A 93 30.19 -15.27 6.66
CA GLY A 93 29.41 -14.08 6.34
C GLY A 93 28.78 -14.18 4.94
N HIS A 94 27.54 -13.72 4.81
CA HIS A 94 26.89 -13.64 3.51
C HIS A 94 27.74 -12.82 2.53
N PRO A 95 27.87 -13.26 1.26
CA PRO A 95 28.63 -12.52 0.26
C PRO A 95 28.09 -11.08 0.11
N ARG A 96 29.00 -10.12 -0.06
CA ARG A 96 28.65 -8.71 -0.26
C ARG A 96 27.78 -8.57 -1.52
N ARG A 97 26.67 -7.82 -1.42
CA ARG A 97 25.80 -7.54 -2.56
C ARG A 97 26.45 -6.49 -3.46
N ALA A 98 26.61 -6.79 -4.75
CA ALA A 98 27.19 -5.87 -5.72
C ALA A 98 26.39 -4.55 -5.84
N GLN A 99 27.10 -3.42 -5.91
CA GLN A 99 26.54 -2.06 -6.05
C GLN A 99 26.89 -1.52 -7.45
N ARG A 100 26.13 -1.92 -8.49
CA ARG A 100 26.50 -1.65 -9.89
C ARG A 100 26.31 -0.19 -10.34
N ASP A 101 25.40 0.52 -9.67
CA ASP A 101 24.94 1.83 -10.14
C ASP A 101 25.59 3.01 -9.39
N LEU A 102 26.43 2.72 -8.38
CA LEU A 102 27.14 3.76 -7.64
C LEU A 102 28.41 4.19 -8.39
N PRO A 103 28.73 5.49 -8.41
CA PRO A 103 30.00 5.95 -8.97
C PRO A 103 31.16 5.41 -8.13
N ILE A 104 32.21 4.93 -8.79
CA ILE A 104 33.44 4.47 -8.14
C ILE A 104 34.42 5.63 -8.07
N VAL A 105 34.96 5.87 -6.88
CA VAL A 105 36.06 6.82 -6.64
C VAL A 105 37.24 6.01 -6.11
N GLU A 106 38.32 5.95 -6.88
CA GLU A 106 39.54 5.26 -6.48
C GLU A 106 40.40 6.18 -5.61
N VAL A 107 40.71 5.74 -4.40
CA VAL A 107 41.63 6.42 -3.48
C VAL A 107 42.82 5.49 -3.25
N VAL A 108 43.99 5.90 -3.76
CA VAL A 108 45.24 5.15 -3.55
C VAL A 108 45.91 5.67 -2.29
N HIS A 109 46.15 4.76 -1.34
CA HIS A 109 46.94 5.03 -0.14
C HIS A 109 48.38 4.58 -0.37
N GLU A 110 49.33 5.51 -0.34
CA GLU A 110 50.77 5.22 -0.46
C GLU A 110 51.42 5.17 0.91
N LEU A 111 52.56 4.47 1.02
CA LEU A 111 53.40 4.52 2.22
C LEU A 111 53.92 5.94 2.43
N ASP A 112 53.95 6.38 3.70
CA ASP A 112 54.65 7.61 4.07
C ASP A 112 56.15 7.46 3.80
N GLU A 113 56.85 8.57 3.55
CA GLU A 113 58.29 8.56 3.23
C GLU A 113 59.14 7.84 4.29
N ALA A 114 58.74 7.92 5.56
CA ALA A 114 59.42 7.23 6.67
C ALA A 114 59.33 5.69 6.58
N ASP A 115 58.28 5.17 5.95
CA ASP A 115 58.00 3.73 5.83
C ASP A 115 58.49 3.13 4.51
N LYS A 116 59.10 3.94 3.63
CA LYS A 116 59.69 3.48 2.36
C LYS A 116 61.08 2.85 2.52
N ALA A 117 61.57 2.64 3.74
CA ALA A 117 62.79 1.89 4.01
C ALA A 117 62.47 0.42 4.31
N CYS A 118 63.09 -0.52 3.58
CA CYS A 118 62.89 -1.94 3.78
C CYS A 118 63.43 -2.37 5.16
N PRO A 119 62.61 -2.94 6.06
CA PRO A 119 63.03 -3.30 7.41
C PRO A 119 64.03 -4.47 7.46
N LYS A 120 64.25 -5.17 6.35
CA LYS A 120 65.18 -6.33 6.29
C LYS A 120 66.56 -5.99 5.76
N CYS A 121 66.67 -5.13 4.74
CA CYS A 121 67.94 -4.81 4.09
C CYS A 121 68.31 -3.32 4.13
N GLY A 122 67.39 -2.45 4.57
CA GLY A 122 67.59 -1.00 4.62
C GLY A 122 67.56 -0.27 3.27
N GLY A 123 67.26 -0.97 2.17
CA GLY A 123 67.08 -0.34 0.85
C GLY A 123 65.67 0.24 0.65
N ASP A 124 65.50 1.07 -0.37
CA ASP A 124 64.23 1.75 -0.65
C ASP A 124 63.16 0.80 -1.21
N LEU A 125 61.92 0.92 -0.71
CA LEU A 125 60.73 0.24 -1.22
C LEU A 125 60.14 1.04 -2.38
N ALA A 126 60.03 0.41 -3.54
CA ALA A 126 59.33 0.97 -4.69
C ALA A 126 57.90 0.42 -4.78
N ALA A 127 56.96 1.24 -5.23
CA ALA A 127 55.59 0.81 -5.48
C ALA A 127 55.57 -0.30 -6.54
N TRP A 128 54.91 -1.42 -6.22
CA TRP A 128 54.69 -2.49 -7.20
C TRP A 128 53.51 -2.13 -8.09
N ALA A 129 53.80 -1.64 -9.29
CA ALA A 129 52.80 -1.16 -10.23
C ALA A 129 51.67 -2.20 -10.48
N GLY A 130 50.42 -1.75 -10.31
CA GLY A 130 49.23 -2.55 -10.56
C GLY A 130 48.92 -3.62 -9.51
N GLN A 131 49.58 -3.60 -8.35
CA GLN A 131 49.26 -4.47 -7.22
C GLN A 131 48.68 -3.63 -6.08
N PHE A 132 47.42 -3.86 -5.75
CA PHE A 132 46.70 -3.20 -4.68
C PHE A 132 45.98 -4.22 -3.81
N GLU A 133 45.90 -3.96 -2.51
CA GLU A 133 44.90 -4.60 -1.65
C GLU A 133 43.63 -3.74 -1.71
N GLU A 134 42.59 -4.28 -2.34
CA GLU A 134 41.35 -3.53 -2.61
C GLU A 134 40.30 -3.76 -1.52
N ALA A 135 39.63 -2.68 -1.09
CA ALA A 135 38.49 -2.75 -0.19
C ALA A 135 37.46 -1.67 -0.55
N ASP A 136 36.20 -2.10 -0.74
CA ASP A 136 35.10 -1.16 -0.99
C ASP A 136 34.62 -0.49 0.30
N GLU A 137 34.54 0.85 0.27
CA GLU A 137 33.84 1.68 1.25
C GLU A 137 32.63 2.36 0.59
N ILE A 138 31.46 2.32 1.25
CA ILE A 138 30.27 3.06 0.80
C ILE A 138 30.21 4.39 1.54
N ASP A 139 30.63 5.45 0.84
CA ASP A 139 30.66 6.82 1.37
C ASP A 139 29.34 7.59 1.13
N VAL A 140 29.12 8.68 1.88
CA VAL A 140 27.92 9.53 1.81
C VAL A 140 28.30 10.96 1.44
N ILE A 141 27.90 11.39 0.24
CA ILE A 141 28.01 12.78 -0.21
C ILE A 141 26.82 13.60 0.31
N GLU A 142 27.08 14.65 1.10
CA GLU A 142 26.03 15.49 1.69
C GLU A 142 25.19 16.26 0.64
N ARG A 143 23.89 16.39 0.89
CA ARG A 143 23.00 17.25 0.09
C ARG A 143 23.32 18.72 0.35
N SER A 144 23.54 19.50 -0.72
CA SER A 144 23.80 20.95 -0.63
C SER A 144 22.81 21.78 -1.44
N PHE A 145 22.55 23.02 -0.99
CA PHE A 145 21.74 24.01 -1.69
C PHE A 145 22.60 25.19 -2.16
N ARG A 146 22.36 25.67 -3.39
CA ARG A 146 23.11 26.80 -3.97
C ARG A 146 22.22 27.81 -4.66
N ILE A 147 22.64 29.08 -4.66
CA ILE A 147 21.99 30.14 -5.43
C ILE A 147 22.58 30.16 -6.84
N VAL A 148 21.75 29.87 -7.84
CA VAL A 148 22.12 30.03 -9.26
C VAL A 148 21.66 31.40 -9.75
N ARG A 149 22.60 32.34 -9.92
CA ARG A 149 22.31 33.70 -10.42
C ARG A 149 22.36 33.71 -11.94
N HIS A 150 21.19 33.72 -12.57
CA HIS A 150 21.09 33.86 -14.03
C HIS A 150 21.21 35.34 -14.45
N LYS A 151 22.28 35.69 -15.17
CA LYS A 151 22.47 37.02 -15.77
C LYS A 151 22.09 36.94 -17.25
N ARG A 152 21.02 37.63 -17.65
CA ARG A 152 20.57 37.69 -19.05
C ARG A 152 21.23 38.89 -19.73
N GLN A 153 22.09 38.62 -20.70
CA GLN A 153 22.80 39.67 -21.43
C GLN A 153 21.81 40.50 -22.26
N LYS A 154 21.93 41.82 -22.19
CA LYS A 154 21.23 42.75 -23.09
C LYS A 154 22.16 43.09 -24.26
N TYR A 155 21.59 43.15 -25.44
CA TYR A 155 22.24 43.54 -26.69
C TYR A 155 21.56 44.80 -27.18
N ARG A 156 22.33 45.72 -27.76
CA ARG A 156 21.80 46.91 -28.42
C ARG A 156 22.27 46.92 -29.87
N CYS A 157 21.41 47.35 -30.78
CA CYS A 157 21.83 47.63 -32.14
C CYS A 157 22.73 48.88 -32.17
N GLY A 158 23.65 48.95 -33.13
CA GLY A 158 24.55 50.10 -33.29
C GLY A 158 23.82 51.42 -33.58
N CYS A 159 22.63 51.38 -34.19
CA CYS A 159 21.79 52.55 -34.41
C CYS A 159 21.08 53.06 -33.14
N GLY A 160 21.07 52.29 -32.04
CA GLY A 160 20.45 52.67 -30.77
C GLY A 160 18.95 52.38 -30.65
N GLU A 161 18.26 51.95 -31.72
CA GLU A 161 16.80 51.78 -31.72
C GLU A 161 16.30 50.44 -31.16
N CYS A 162 17.14 49.40 -31.18
CA CYS A 162 16.76 48.05 -30.76
C CYS A 162 17.56 47.60 -29.53
N ILE A 163 16.86 47.14 -28.49
CA ILE A 163 17.44 46.49 -27.31
C ILE A 163 16.80 45.12 -27.17
N GLU A 164 17.61 44.08 -27.31
CA GLU A 164 17.20 42.69 -27.14
C GLU A 164 17.80 42.10 -25.86
N THR A 165 17.08 41.19 -25.20
CA THR A 165 17.57 40.52 -23.99
C THR A 165 17.62 39.02 -24.20
N ALA A 166 18.79 38.40 -24.02
CA ALA A 166 18.98 36.96 -24.13
C ALA A 166 17.90 36.20 -23.35
N LEU A 167 17.43 35.07 -23.88
CA LEU A 167 16.46 34.23 -23.19
C LEU A 167 17.04 33.69 -21.87
N GLY A 168 16.18 33.58 -20.86
CA GLY A 168 16.55 33.02 -19.56
C GLY A 168 16.31 31.52 -19.49
N ALA A 169 16.76 30.89 -18.41
CA ALA A 169 16.39 29.52 -18.11
C ALA A 169 14.87 29.40 -17.92
N GLN A 170 14.28 28.32 -18.43
CA GLN A 170 12.88 27.99 -18.15
C GLN A 170 12.70 27.78 -16.64
N LYS A 171 11.62 28.36 -16.09
CA LYS A 171 11.29 28.32 -14.67
C LYS A 171 9.94 27.66 -14.48
N LEU A 172 9.78 26.96 -13.36
CA LEU A 172 8.51 26.34 -12.97
C LEU A 172 7.40 27.40 -12.83
N VAL A 173 7.74 28.51 -12.18
CA VAL A 173 6.92 29.72 -12.09
C VAL A 173 7.72 30.86 -12.73
N PRO A 174 7.16 31.64 -13.67
CA PRO A 174 7.85 32.81 -14.23
C PRO A 174 8.34 33.75 -13.12
N GLY A 175 9.62 34.11 -13.14
CA GLY A 175 10.26 34.92 -12.10
C GLY A 175 10.51 34.21 -10.77
N GLY A 176 10.14 32.93 -10.64
CA GLY A 176 10.32 32.13 -9.44
C GLY A 176 11.78 31.89 -9.06
N ARG A 177 12.04 31.86 -7.75
CA ARG A 177 13.38 31.66 -7.17
C ARG A 177 13.86 30.21 -7.26
N TYR A 178 12.94 29.25 -7.15
CA TYR A 178 13.26 27.83 -7.03
C TYR A 178 13.31 27.14 -8.40
N SER A 179 14.20 26.15 -8.53
CA SER A 179 14.31 25.34 -9.74
C SER A 179 13.24 24.24 -9.78
N VAL A 180 13.04 23.67 -10.97
CA VAL A 180 12.22 22.45 -11.13
C VAL A 180 12.74 21.33 -10.23
N ASP A 181 14.05 21.14 -10.18
CA ASP A 181 14.69 20.10 -9.36
C ASP A 181 14.40 20.27 -7.86
N PHE A 182 14.37 21.52 -7.37
CA PHE A 182 13.98 21.79 -5.99
C PHE A 182 12.53 21.40 -5.71
N ALA A 183 11.60 21.79 -6.59
CA ALA A 183 10.19 21.45 -6.43
C ALA A 183 9.95 19.93 -6.48
N VAL A 184 10.63 19.23 -7.39
CA VAL A 184 10.56 17.76 -7.51
C VAL A 184 11.11 17.09 -6.24
N GLU A 185 12.20 17.59 -5.67
CA GLU A 185 12.73 17.08 -4.40
C GLU A 185 11.71 17.19 -3.27
N VAL A 186 11.00 18.33 -3.17
CA VAL A 186 9.93 18.54 -2.18
C VAL A 186 8.78 17.53 -2.37
N ALA A 187 8.40 17.29 -3.63
CA ALA A 187 7.34 16.33 -3.99
C ALA A 187 7.74 14.89 -3.65
N VAL A 188 8.94 14.47 -4.04
CA VAL A 188 9.49 13.15 -3.74
C VAL A 188 9.59 12.94 -2.24
N ALA A 189 10.20 13.88 -1.50
CA ALA A 189 10.30 13.77 -0.05
C ALA A 189 8.92 13.68 0.61
N LYS A 190 7.90 14.38 0.10
CA LYS A 190 6.56 14.37 0.70
C LYS A 190 5.77 13.11 0.36
N TYR A 191 5.74 12.70 -0.90
CA TYR A 191 4.79 11.69 -1.40
C TYR A 191 5.44 10.32 -1.63
N LEU A 192 6.73 10.26 -1.94
CA LEU A 192 7.49 9.00 -2.00
C LEU A 192 8.06 8.62 -0.61
N GLU A 193 8.77 9.56 0.03
CA GLU A 193 9.42 9.32 1.34
C GLU A 193 8.51 9.63 2.54
N HIS A 194 7.28 10.10 2.27
CA HIS A 194 6.26 10.35 3.27
C HIS A 194 6.69 11.35 4.37
N MET A 195 7.57 12.30 4.04
CA MET A 195 8.09 13.32 4.94
C MET A 195 7.17 14.57 4.97
N PRO A 196 6.57 14.92 6.13
CA PRO A 196 5.77 16.14 6.24
C PRO A 196 6.59 17.40 5.90
N LEU A 197 5.95 18.41 5.28
CA LEU A 197 6.63 19.65 4.86
C LEU A 197 7.38 20.35 6.01
N ALA A 198 6.79 20.39 7.20
CA ALA A 198 7.44 20.97 8.38
C ALA A 198 8.74 20.24 8.76
N ARG A 199 8.83 18.92 8.50
CA ARG A 199 10.05 18.14 8.72
C ARG A 199 11.08 18.44 7.63
N GLN A 200 10.66 18.61 6.38
CA GLN A 200 11.54 19.04 5.29
C GLN A 200 12.15 20.42 5.58
N VAL A 201 11.34 21.40 6.02
CA VAL A 201 11.82 22.73 6.41
C VAL A 201 12.93 22.65 7.47
N ARG A 202 12.72 21.86 8.54
CA ARG A 202 13.75 21.68 9.58
C ARG A 202 15.00 20.99 9.05
N GLN A 203 14.85 20.05 8.12
CA GLN A 203 15.99 19.40 7.48
C GLN A 203 16.79 20.41 6.64
N MET A 204 16.11 21.17 5.78
CA MET A 204 16.70 22.20 4.92
C MET A 204 17.40 23.30 5.73
N ALA A 205 16.84 23.69 6.87
CA ALA A 205 17.44 24.69 7.76
C ALA A 205 18.79 24.23 8.33
N ARG A 206 18.96 22.94 8.66
CA ARG A 206 20.24 22.38 9.11
C ARG A 206 21.29 22.36 8.00
N GLU A 207 20.85 22.33 6.75
CA GLU A 207 21.68 22.37 5.54
C GLU A 207 21.83 23.81 5.00
N GLY A 208 21.49 24.83 5.81
CA GLY A 208 21.69 26.24 5.49
C GLY A 208 20.63 26.91 4.61
N LEU A 209 19.55 26.20 4.23
CA LEU A 209 18.45 26.76 3.45
C LEU A 209 17.28 27.19 4.35
N VAL A 210 17.02 28.50 4.40
CA VAL A 210 15.88 29.08 5.14
C VAL A 210 14.66 29.20 4.21
N VAL A 211 13.62 28.44 4.52
CA VAL A 211 12.32 28.43 3.82
C VAL A 211 11.20 28.10 4.81
N ASP A 212 9.97 28.44 4.48
CA ASP A 212 8.79 28.06 5.26
C ASP A 212 7.95 26.97 4.57
N THR A 213 6.95 26.45 5.28
CA THR A 213 6.08 25.40 4.75
C THR A 213 5.18 25.88 3.60
N GLN A 214 4.85 27.17 3.57
CA GLN A 214 4.02 27.75 2.51
C GLN A 214 4.79 27.78 1.19
N THR A 215 6.06 28.16 1.24
CA THR A 215 6.99 28.15 0.11
C THR A 215 7.09 26.76 -0.50
N LEU A 216 7.26 25.71 0.33
CA LEU A 216 7.28 24.33 -0.14
C LEU A 216 5.94 23.91 -0.75
N TRP A 217 4.83 24.30 -0.13
CA TRP A 217 3.49 24.05 -0.65
C TRP A 217 3.27 24.73 -2.02
N ASP A 218 3.72 25.97 -2.20
CA ASP A 218 3.60 26.71 -3.46
C ASP A 218 4.39 26.01 -4.58
N GLN A 219 5.53 25.39 -4.28
CA GLN A 219 6.26 24.56 -5.25
C GLN A 219 5.47 23.32 -5.66
N LEU A 220 4.84 22.63 -4.70
CA LEU A 220 3.98 21.48 -4.99
C LEU A 220 2.76 21.87 -5.83
N PHE A 221 2.15 23.01 -5.53
CA PHE A 221 0.98 23.50 -6.26
C PHE A 221 1.34 23.96 -7.68
N ALA A 222 2.51 24.59 -7.86
CA ALA A 222 3.01 24.92 -9.18
C ALA A 222 3.30 23.67 -10.03
N LEU A 223 3.93 22.64 -9.45
CA LEU A 223 4.10 21.34 -10.12
C LEU A 223 2.77 20.71 -10.49
N TYR A 224 1.81 20.70 -9.56
CA TYR A 224 0.48 20.18 -9.80
C TYR A 224 -0.14 20.81 -11.06
N GLY A 225 -0.09 22.13 -11.21
CA GLY A 225 -0.64 22.84 -12.37
C GLY A 225 -0.08 22.37 -13.72
N HIS A 226 1.22 22.07 -13.79
CA HIS A 226 1.87 21.56 -15.00
C HIS A 226 1.56 20.08 -15.26
N LEU A 227 1.33 19.30 -14.20
CA LEU A 227 1.24 17.84 -14.30
C LEU A 227 -0.21 17.31 -14.38
N VAL A 228 -1.24 18.15 -14.23
CA VAL A 228 -2.65 17.74 -14.36
C VAL A 228 -2.92 16.98 -15.67
N PRO A 229 -2.46 17.42 -16.86
CA PRO A 229 -2.71 16.72 -18.12
C PRO A 229 -2.15 15.30 -18.13
N THR A 230 -0.95 15.11 -17.57
CA THR A 230 -0.33 13.79 -17.43
C THR A 230 -1.10 12.91 -16.45
N TYR A 231 -1.52 13.47 -15.31
CA TYR A 231 -2.34 12.76 -14.33
C TYR A 231 -3.68 12.28 -14.92
N ASP A 232 -4.39 13.15 -15.64
CA ASP A 232 -5.65 12.76 -16.29
C ASP A 232 -5.42 11.73 -17.41
N ALA A 233 -4.30 11.78 -18.12
CA ALA A 233 -3.93 10.77 -19.11
C ALA A 233 -3.66 9.40 -18.49
N ILE A 234 -2.98 9.34 -17.34
CA ILE A 234 -2.78 8.09 -16.59
C ILE A 234 -4.12 7.52 -16.13
N LEU A 235 -5.01 8.37 -15.59
CA LEU A 235 -6.35 7.92 -15.19
C LEU A 235 -7.12 7.32 -16.38
N ARG A 236 -7.08 7.97 -17.56
CA ARG A 236 -7.68 7.41 -18.79
C ARG A 236 -7.03 6.09 -19.19
N GLN A 237 -5.70 5.99 -19.18
CA GLN A 237 -5.00 4.73 -19.48
C GLN A 237 -5.44 3.58 -18.58
N VAL A 238 -5.67 3.84 -17.28
CA VAL A 238 -6.23 2.83 -16.37
C VAL A 238 -7.65 2.46 -16.79
N LEU A 239 -8.51 3.44 -17.04
CA LEU A 239 -9.92 3.22 -17.43
C LEU A 239 -10.08 2.64 -18.84
N ASP A 240 -9.07 2.70 -19.70
CA ASP A 240 -9.06 2.05 -21.01
C ASP A 240 -8.65 0.56 -20.92
N ALA A 241 -8.15 0.11 -19.76
CA ALA A 241 -7.74 -1.28 -19.58
C ALA A 241 -8.96 -2.23 -19.49
N PRO A 242 -8.86 -3.44 -20.08
CA PRO A 242 -9.99 -4.39 -20.11
C PRO A 242 -10.38 -4.90 -18.72
N VAL A 243 -9.41 -4.98 -17.81
CA VAL A 243 -9.59 -5.38 -16.42
C VAL A 243 -8.84 -4.38 -15.54
N ILE A 244 -9.54 -3.80 -14.58
CA ILE A 244 -8.97 -2.94 -13.55
C ILE A 244 -9.32 -3.48 -12.17
N GLY A 245 -8.44 -3.26 -11.21
CA GLY A 245 -8.78 -3.37 -9.80
C GLY A 245 -9.31 -2.04 -9.26
N ALA A 246 -10.20 -2.09 -8.28
CA ALA A 246 -10.71 -0.92 -7.56
C ALA A 246 -10.76 -1.18 -6.06
N ASP A 247 -10.36 -0.19 -5.26
CA ASP A 247 -10.40 -0.23 -3.81
C ASP A 247 -10.37 1.19 -3.25
N GLU A 248 -10.63 1.37 -1.97
CA GLU A 248 -10.72 2.65 -1.33
C GLU A 248 -10.22 2.63 0.11
N THR A 249 -9.54 3.71 0.48
CA THR A 249 -9.02 3.86 1.84
C THR A 249 -9.41 5.21 2.42
N ARG A 250 -9.47 5.28 3.74
CA ARG A 250 -9.81 6.51 4.45
C ARG A 250 -8.79 7.60 4.13
N TRP A 251 -9.24 8.82 3.97
CA TRP A 251 -8.42 10.03 3.97
C TRP A 251 -8.94 10.99 5.03
N ARG A 252 -8.13 11.96 5.44
CA ARG A 252 -8.55 13.01 6.36
C ARG A 252 -8.34 14.36 5.71
N LEU A 253 -9.37 15.20 5.79
CA LEU A 253 -9.27 16.62 5.51
C LEU A 253 -9.27 17.36 6.85
N MET A 254 -8.24 18.16 7.10
CA MET A 254 -8.07 18.95 8.31
C MET A 254 -8.01 20.43 7.95
N ASP A 255 -9.15 21.11 7.98
CA ASP A 255 -9.26 22.53 7.68
C ASP A 255 -9.55 23.34 8.95
N GLU A 256 -9.85 24.63 8.79
CA GLU A 256 -10.19 25.52 9.90
C GLU A 256 -11.47 25.10 10.64
N LYS A 257 -12.35 24.32 9.99
CA LYS A 257 -13.61 23.81 10.57
C LYS A 257 -13.40 22.51 11.34
N GLY A 258 -12.22 21.90 11.24
CA GLY A 258 -11.83 20.71 11.98
C GLY A 258 -11.39 19.55 11.08
N SER A 259 -11.53 18.34 11.61
CA SER A 259 -11.10 17.11 10.95
C SER A 259 -12.29 16.34 10.41
N THR A 260 -12.45 16.28 9.09
CA THR A 260 -13.48 15.51 8.40
C THR A 260 -12.90 14.27 7.73
N LYS A 261 -13.72 13.20 7.67
CA LYS A 261 -13.33 11.92 7.06
C LYS A 261 -13.66 11.96 5.57
N TRP A 262 -12.65 11.73 4.75
CA TRP A 262 -12.72 11.64 3.28
C TRP A 262 -12.30 10.23 2.84
N TRP A 263 -12.32 9.97 1.55
CA TRP A 263 -11.98 8.66 0.97
C TRP A 263 -11.11 8.82 -0.28
N ALA A 264 -9.97 8.14 -0.28
CA ALA A 264 -9.11 7.98 -1.44
C ALA A 264 -9.52 6.71 -2.17
N TRP A 265 -10.11 6.88 -3.33
CA TRP A 265 -10.46 5.82 -4.25
C TRP A 265 -9.30 5.55 -5.20
N SER A 266 -9.01 4.28 -5.43
CA SER A 266 -7.91 3.78 -6.24
C SER A 266 -8.46 2.92 -7.36
N VAL A 267 -7.96 3.14 -8.57
CA VAL A 267 -8.13 2.22 -9.71
C VAL A 267 -6.75 1.80 -10.20
N CYS A 268 -6.59 0.54 -10.55
CA CYS A 268 -5.31 -0.06 -10.89
C CYS A 268 -5.44 -0.94 -12.13
N SER A 269 -4.57 -0.74 -13.11
CA SER A 269 -4.35 -1.66 -14.22
C SER A 269 -2.97 -2.31 -14.08
N PRO A 270 -2.60 -3.29 -14.92
CA PRO A 270 -1.24 -3.82 -14.93
C PRO A 270 -0.15 -2.77 -15.20
N GLU A 271 -0.52 -1.63 -15.80
CA GLU A 271 0.45 -0.61 -16.23
C GLU A 271 0.52 0.62 -15.33
N ALA A 272 -0.57 0.96 -14.65
CA ALA A 272 -0.66 2.19 -13.86
C ALA A 272 -1.67 2.08 -12.71
N VAL A 273 -1.53 2.99 -11.74
CA VAL A 273 -2.48 3.16 -10.64
C VAL A 273 -2.84 4.64 -10.50
N ALA A 274 -4.13 4.93 -10.38
CA ALA A 274 -4.64 6.29 -10.26
C ALA A 274 -5.56 6.44 -9.04
N TYR A 275 -5.55 7.64 -8.46
CA TYR A 275 -6.34 7.96 -7.29
C TYR A 275 -7.22 9.18 -7.52
N ARG A 276 -8.41 9.17 -6.90
CA ARG A 276 -9.25 10.36 -6.66
C ARG A 276 -9.61 10.40 -5.18
N ILE A 277 -9.68 11.60 -4.60
CA ILE A 277 -10.00 11.77 -3.18
C ILE A 277 -11.30 12.57 -3.06
N PHE A 278 -12.34 11.91 -2.55
CA PHE A 278 -13.69 12.45 -2.44
C PHE A 278 -14.11 12.62 -0.97
N PRO A 279 -15.07 13.51 -0.67
CA PRO A 279 -15.63 13.66 0.69
C PRO A 279 -16.31 12.38 1.18
N GLU A 280 -16.95 11.65 0.27
CA GLU A 280 -17.81 10.51 0.60
C GLU A 280 -17.30 9.19 0.02
N ARG A 281 -17.71 8.09 0.67
CA ARG A 281 -17.59 6.71 0.14
C ARG A 281 -18.94 6.31 -0.48
N SER A 282 -19.46 7.16 -1.35
CA SER A 282 -20.80 7.04 -1.92
C SER A 282 -20.78 6.47 -3.33
N THR A 283 -21.95 6.02 -3.77
CA THR A 283 -22.18 5.58 -5.16
C THR A 283 -21.86 6.68 -6.16
N ASP A 284 -22.16 7.94 -5.86
CA ASP A 284 -21.87 9.06 -6.77
C ASP A 284 -20.37 9.28 -6.94
N ALA A 285 -19.59 9.19 -5.86
CA ALA A 285 -18.13 9.28 -5.93
C ALA A 285 -17.52 8.15 -6.78
N GLY A 286 -18.02 6.92 -6.62
CA GLY A 286 -17.60 5.78 -7.44
C GLY A 286 -18.03 5.91 -8.90
N ALA A 287 -19.24 6.43 -9.15
CA ALA A 287 -19.76 6.67 -10.50
C ALA A 287 -19.00 7.78 -11.23
N GLU A 288 -18.55 8.82 -10.52
CA GLU A 288 -17.67 9.85 -11.08
C GLU A 288 -16.32 9.25 -11.50
N LEU A 289 -15.71 8.39 -10.67
CA LEU A 289 -14.43 7.76 -10.97
C LEU A 289 -14.50 6.76 -12.12
N LEU A 290 -15.55 5.94 -12.17
CA LEU A 290 -15.74 4.87 -13.14
C LEU A 290 -16.61 5.30 -14.33
N ALA A 291 -16.83 6.60 -14.50
CA ALA A 291 -17.67 7.15 -15.55
C ALA A 291 -17.22 6.65 -16.94
N GLY A 292 -18.14 6.03 -17.68
CA GLY A 292 -17.87 5.51 -19.02
C GLY A 292 -17.10 4.18 -19.07
N TYR A 293 -16.68 3.60 -17.94
CA TYR A 293 -15.99 2.31 -17.90
C TYR A 293 -16.92 1.15 -18.29
N ARG A 294 -16.42 0.22 -19.12
CA ARG A 294 -17.19 -0.91 -19.66
C ARG A 294 -16.50 -2.27 -19.54
N GLY A 295 -15.36 -2.33 -18.85
CA GLY A 295 -14.57 -3.54 -18.68
C GLY A 295 -14.97 -4.35 -17.45
N ILE A 296 -13.97 -4.95 -16.81
CA ILE A 296 -14.14 -5.74 -15.58
C ILE A 296 -13.47 -5.02 -14.41
N VAL A 297 -14.23 -4.80 -13.34
CA VAL A 297 -13.74 -4.24 -12.07
C VAL A 297 -13.53 -5.38 -11.07
N VAL A 298 -12.29 -5.58 -10.65
CA VAL A 298 -11.90 -6.49 -9.58
C VAL A 298 -11.91 -5.73 -8.26
N CYS A 299 -12.79 -6.10 -7.33
CA CYS A 299 -12.92 -5.39 -6.06
C CYS A 299 -13.23 -6.35 -4.90
N ASP A 300 -13.29 -5.81 -3.69
CA ASP A 300 -13.86 -6.54 -2.56
C ASP A 300 -15.39 -6.66 -2.68
N GLY A 301 -16.03 -7.28 -1.69
CA GLY A 301 -17.48 -7.44 -1.64
C GLY A 301 -18.25 -6.19 -1.23
N TYR A 302 -17.68 -5.00 -1.35
CA TYR A 302 -18.36 -3.80 -0.87
C TYR A 302 -19.55 -3.42 -1.75
N ALA A 303 -20.71 -3.26 -1.12
CA ALA A 303 -21.98 -3.00 -1.80
C ALA A 303 -22.03 -1.71 -2.64
N VAL A 304 -21.04 -0.81 -2.52
CA VAL A 304 -20.98 0.39 -3.36
C VAL A 304 -20.73 0.03 -4.83
N TYR A 305 -19.94 -1.00 -5.13
CA TYR A 305 -19.58 -1.34 -6.51
C TYR A 305 -20.80 -1.83 -7.32
N PRO A 306 -21.64 -2.75 -6.81
CA PRO A 306 -22.94 -3.05 -7.44
C PRO A 306 -23.81 -1.81 -7.64
N ALA A 307 -23.90 -0.93 -6.65
CA ALA A 307 -24.68 0.31 -6.76
C ALA A 307 -24.13 1.27 -7.84
N VAL A 308 -22.80 1.36 -7.97
CA VAL A 308 -22.14 2.15 -9.02
C VAL A 308 -22.44 1.57 -10.40
N ARG A 309 -22.34 0.24 -10.56
CA ARG A 309 -22.72 -0.46 -11.80
C ARG A 309 -24.16 -0.15 -12.19
N GLU A 310 -25.09 -0.27 -11.25
CA GLU A 310 -26.51 0.03 -11.48
C GLU A 310 -26.76 1.50 -11.83
N ARG A 311 -26.05 2.43 -11.18
CA ARG A 311 -26.17 3.86 -11.46
C ARG A 311 -25.70 4.20 -12.85
N LEU A 312 -24.53 3.69 -13.27
CA LEU A 312 -23.94 3.93 -14.58
C LEU A 312 -24.71 3.23 -15.70
N ALA A 313 -25.34 2.08 -15.41
CA ALA A 313 -26.17 1.37 -16.38
C ALA A 313 -27.34 2.22 -16.89
N ARG A 314 -27.88 3.11 -16.04
CA ARG A 314 -28.92 4.08 -16.42
C ARG A 314 -28.42 5.11 -17.43
N ASP A 315 -27.11 5.37 -17.44
CA ASP A 315 -26.45 6.30 -18.36
C ASP A 315 -25.84 5.55 -19.57
N GLY A 316 -26.20 4.27 -19.76
CA GLY A 316 -25.80 3.44 -20.90
C GLY A 316 -24.39 2.85 -20.79
N ALA A 317 -23.73 2.94 -19.64
CA ALA A 317 -22.42 2.31 -19.36
C ALA A 317 -22.58 1.17 -18.35
N SER A 318 -22.03 -0.01 -18.63
CA SER A 318 -22.09 -1.15 -17.70
C SER A 318 -20.76 -1.87 -17.71
N PHE A 319 -20.30 -2.26 -16.53
CA PHE A 319 -19.09 -3.05 -16.32
C PHE A 319 -19.43 -4.32 -15.54
N THR A 320 -18.55 -5.31 -15.62
CA THR A 320 -18.67 -6.57 -14.87
C THR A 320 -17.89 -6.46 -13.57
N ILE A 321 -18.41 -7.03 -12.48
CA ILE A 321 -17.71 -7.08 -11.18
C ILE A 321 -17.13 -8.48 -11.02
N ALA A 322 -15.86 -8.58 -10.66
CA ALA A 322 -15.21 -9.80 -10.18
C ALA A 322 -14.77 -9.60 -8.73
N ASN A 323 -15.07 -10.55 -7.86
CA ASN A 323 -14.79 -10.41 -6.43
C ASN A 323 -13.46 -11.07 -6.02
N CYS A 324 -12.80 -10.45 -5.04
CA CYS A 324 -11.48 -10.84 -4.59
C CYS A 324 -11.48 -12.07 -3.66
N TRP A 325 -10.82 -13.15 -4.07
CA TRP A 325 -10.66 -14.36 -3.24
C TRP A 325 -9.84 -14.12 -1.97
N ALA A 326 -8.87 -13.20 -1.98
CA ALA A 326 -8.11 -12.85 -0.78
C ALA A 326 -9.02 -12.28 0.33
N HIS A 327 -10.03 -11.49 -0.04
CA HIS A 327 -11.03 -10.96 0.89
C HIS A 327 -11.97 -12.05 1.40
N ALA A 328 -12.46 -12.94 0.53
CA ALA A 328 -13.25 -14.10 0.95
C ALA A 328 -12.47 -14.99 1.94
N ARG A 329 -11.18 -15.25 1.65
CA ARG A 329 -10.29 -16.03 2.51
C ARG A 329 -10.07 -15.39 3.88
N ARG A 330 -10.01 -14.06 3.97
CA ARG A 330 -9.74 -13.32 5.22
C ARG A 330 -10.74 -13.68 6.32
N GLY A 331 -12.03 -13.75 5.99
CA GLY A 331 -13.08 -14.12 6.95
C GLY A 331 -12.87 -15.51 7.56
N PHE A 332 -12.46 -16.50 6.75
CA PHE A 332 -12.15 -17.85 7.25
C PHE A 332 -10.91 -17.87 8.13
N VAL A 333 -9.86 -17.12 7.77
CA VAL A 333 -8.63 -17.01 8.58
C VAL A 333 -8.92 -16.41 9.96
N GLU A 334 -9.77 -15.39 10.01
CA GLU A 334 -10.20 -14.77 11.28
C GLU A 334 -11.04 -15.75 12.13
N ALA A 335 -11.90 -16.53 11.49
CA ALA A 335 -12.74 -17.54 12.14
C ALA A 335 -11.95 -18.78 12.63
N GLU A 336 -10.81 -19.12 12.02
CA GLU A 336 -10.09 -20.40 12.26
C GLU A 336 -9.77 -20.65 13.73
N SER A 337 -9.46 -19.59 14.50
CA SER A 337 -9.13 -19.72 15.92
C SER A 337 -10.29 -20.25 16.77
N ALA A 338 -11.54 -19.90 16.44
CA ALA A 338 -12.75 -20.36 17.11
C ALA A 338 -13.38 -21.58 16.41
N TYR A 339 -13.15 -21.71 15.10
CA TYR A 339 -13.69 -22.77 14.26
C TYR A 339 -12.56 -23.42 13.45
N PRO A 340 -11.82 -24.39 14.02
CA PRO A 340 -10.69 -25.04 13.34
C PRO A 340 -11.05 -25.64 11.98
N LYS A 341 -12.33 -26.01 11.79
CA LYS A 341 -12.86 -26.50 10.50
C LYS A 341 -12.64 -25.51 9.34
N ALA A 342 -12.57 -24.21 9.61
CA ALA A 342 -12.25 -23.20 8.59
C ALA A 342 -10.91 -23.45 7.89
N ARG A 343 -9.99 -24.22 8.50
CA ARG A 343 -8.73 -24.64 7.87
C ARG A 343 -8.95 -25.39 6.56
N GLU A 344 -9.96 -26.25 6.49
CA GLU A 344 -10.25 -27.06 5.29
C GLU A 344 -10.45 -26.16 4.05
N VAL A 345 -11.28 -25.11 4.17
CA VAL A 345 -11.52 -24.18 3.06
C VAL A 345 -10.34 -23.24 2.82
N ILE A 346 -9.59 -22.86 3.86
CA ILE A 346 -8.37 -22.05 3.72
C ILE A 346 -7.33 -22.79 2.87
N GLU A 347 -7.18 -24.09 3.09
CA GLU A 347 -6.29 -24.97 2.32
C GLU A 347 -6.78 -25.13 0.88
N LEU A 348 -8.08 -25.32 0.66
CA LEU A 348 -8.66 -25.37 -0.70
C LEU A 348 -8.41 -24.08 -1.48
N ILE A 349 -8.64 -22.92 -0.86
CA ILE A 349 -8.32 -21.63 -1.48
C ILE A 349 -6.80 -21.52 -1.74
N GLY A 350 -5.97 -22.05 -0.83
CA GLY A 350 -4.52 -22.14 -1.01
C GLY A 350 -4.12 -22.87 -2.30
N LYS A 351 -4.78 -23.99 -2.62
CA LYS A 351 -4.55 -24.73 -3.86
C LYS A 351 -4.88 -23.91 -5.12
N LEU A 352 -5.88 -23.03 -5.07
CA LEU A 352 -6.15 -22.11 -6.19
C LEU A 352 -4.95 -21.20 -6.46
N TYR A 353 -4.36 -20.64 -5.40
CA TYR A 353 -3.16 -19.80 -5.51
C TYR A 353 -1.92 -20.57 -5.98
N GLU A 354 -1.79 -21.84 -5.61
CA GLU A 354 -0.72 -22.70 -6.13
C GLU A 354 -0.83 -22.90 -7.65
N VAL A 355 -2.06 -23.03 -8.17
CA VAL A 355 -2.30 -23.11 -9.63
C VAL A 355 -1.88 -21.80 -10.32
N GLU A 356 -2.31 -20.65 -9.81
CA GLU A 356 -1.94 -19.32 -10.34
C GLU A 356 -0.41 -19.11 -10.32
N ALA A 357 0.25 -19.42 -9.21
CA ALA A 357 1.69 -19.30 -9.05
C ALA A 357 2.44 -20.21 -10.03
N ARG A 358 2.02 -21.47 -10.14
CA ARG A 358 2.64 -22.43 -11.06
C ARG A 358 2.49 -22.01 -12.52
N ALA A 359 1.35 -21.41 -12.90
CA ALA A 359 1.16 -20.86 -14.23
C ALA A 359 2.17 -19.74 -14.53
N SER A 360 2.36 -18.82 -13.59
CA SER A 360 3.31 -17.70 -13.72
C SER A 360 4.77 -18.17 -13.71
N GLU A 361 5.16 -19.07 -12.81
CA GLU A 361 6.55 -19.53 -12.64
C GLU A 361 7.03 -20.37 -13.82
N LYS A 362 6.14 -21.19 -14.38
CA LYS A 362 6.45 -22.11 -15.48
C LYS A 362 5.99 -21.59 -16.84
N ASN A 363 5.42 -20.38 -16.89
CA ASN A 363 4.87 -19.76 -18.10
C ASN A 363 3.87 -20.67 -18.84
N LEU A 364 2.92 -21.25 -18.10
CA LEU A 364 1.90 -22.17 -18.61
C LEU A 364 0.60 -21.42 -18.99
N ASP A 365 -0.26 -22.06 -19.77
CA ASP A 365 -1.60 -21.52 -20.08
C ASP A 365 -2.48 -21.52 -18.81
N LEU A 366 -2.60 -20.33 -18.21
CA LEU A 366 -3.43 -20.12 -17.02
C LEU A 366 -4.90 -20.46 -17.27
N GLY A 367 -5.42 -20.20 -18.47
CA GLY A 367 -6.80 -20.49 -18.83
C GLY A 367 -7.07 -22.00 -18.85
N GLU A 368 -6.14 -22.78 -19.39
CA GLU A 368 -6.21 -24.25 -19.35
C GLU A 368 -6.17 -24.77 -17.91
N LEU A 369 -5.18 -24.34 -17.13
CA LEU A 369 -5.03 -24.75 -15.73
C LEU A 369 -6.26 -24.39 -14.88
N ARG A 370 -6.86 -23.21 -15.10
CA ARG A 370 -8.09 -22.83 -14.41
C ARG A 370 -9.27 -23.75 -14.76
N ARG A 371 -9.39 -24.17 -16.03
CA ARG A 371 -10.44 -25.10 -16.46
C ARG A 371 -10.25 -26.52 -15.91
N THR A 372 -9.02 -27.03 -15.93
CA THR A 372 -8.74 -28.44 -15.59
C THR A 372 -8.49 -28.67 -14.10
N GLU A 373 -7.93 -27.68 -13.39
CA GLU A 373 -7.52 -27.83 -11.99
C GLU A 373 -8.26 -26.88 -11.03
N SER A 374 -8.37 -25.59 -11.36
CA SER A 374 -9.05 -24.63 -10.44
C SER A 374 -10.56 -24.86 -10.38
N ALA A 375 -11.22 -25.16 -11.50
CA ALA A 375 -12.68 -25.34 -11.53
C ALA A 375 -13.17 -26.50 -10.62
N PRO A 376 -12.53 -27.69 -10.61
CA PRO A 376 -12.85 -28.73 -9.62
C PRO A 376 -12.67 -28.28 -8.16
N ILE A 377 -11.61 -27.51 -7.86
CA ILE A 377 -11.35 -27.00 -6.50
C ILE A 377 -12.44 -25.99 -6.10
N VAL A 378 -12.83 -25.09 -7.00
CA VAL A 378 -13.91 -24.11 -6.75
C VAL A 378 -15.24 -24.83 -6.50
N ALA A 379 -15.54 -25.89 -7.25
CA ALA A 379 -16.74 -26.71 -7.00
C ALA A 379 -16.69 -27.43 -5.63
N GLU A 380 -15.51 -27.88 -5.19
CA GLU A 380 -15.30 -28.45 -3.86
C GLU A 380 -15.51 -27.41 -2.76
N ILE A 381 -14.98 -26.20 -2.94
CA ILE A 381 -15.21 -25.07 -2.02
C ILE A 381 -16.71 -24.76 -1.93
N LYS A 382 -17.43 -24.66 -3.06
CA LYS A 382 -18.88 -24.40 -3.07
C LYS A 382 -19.65 -25.44 -2.26
N ARG A 383 -19.30 -26.72 -2.44
CA ARG A 383 -19.90 -27.83 -1.71
C ARG A 383 -19.60 -27.72 -0.22
N TRP A 384 -18.37 -27.38 0.14
CA TRP A 384 -17.97 -27.18 1.53
C TRP A 384 -18.76 -26.05 2.19
N LEU A 385 -18.91 -24.91 1.50
CA LEU A 385 -19.70 -23.77 1.99
C LEU A 385 -21.17 -24.14 2.20
N SER A 386 -21.75 -24.91 1.27
CA SER A 386 -23.16 -25.27 1.30
C SER A 386 -23.50 -26.36 2.33
N THR A 387 -22.52 -27.18 2.73
CA THR A 387 -22.73 -28.32 3.64
C THR A 387 -22.21 -28.06 5.06
N THR A 388 -21.41 -27.00 5.25
CA THR A 388 -20.87 -26.66 6.56
C THR A 388 -21.92 -25.98 7.42
N VAL A 389 -22.33 -26.68 8.47
CA VAL A 389 -23.28 -26.16 9.46
C VAL A 389 -22.57 -25.14 10.35
N ALA A 390 -22.99 -23.88 10.27
CA ALA A 390 -22.56 -22.80 11.13
C ALA A 390 -23.72 -21.83 11.39
N THR A 391 -23.82 -21.30 12.61
CA THR A 391 -24.83 -20.29 12.93
C THR A 391 -24.53 -18.98 12.18
N PRO A 392 -25.49 -18.32 11.52
CA PRO A 392 -25.26 -17.09 10.75
C PRO A 392 -24.54 -15.95 11.51
N LYS A 393 -24.66 -15.94 12.85
CA LYS A 393 -24.04 -14.93 13.71
C LYS A 393 -22.58 -15.23 14.08
N SER A 394 -22.11 -16.48 13.91
CA SER A 394 -20.71 -16.83 14.17
C SER A 394 -19.78 -16.22 13.13
N SER A 395 -18.51 -16.04 13.48
CA SER A 395 -17.45 -15.66 12.51
C SER A 395 -17.42 -16.60 11.30
N LEU A 396 -17.52 -17.91 11.51
CA LEU A 396 -17.59 -18.88 10.41
C LEU A 396 -18.85 -18.72 9.56
N GLY A 397 -20.02 -18.58 10.18
CA GLY A 397 -21.29 -18.39 9.46
C GLY A 397 -21.30 -17.12 8.62
N LYS A 398 -20.76 -16.02 9.16
CA LYS A 398 -20.58 -14.75 8.43
C LYS A 398 -19.63 -14.91 7.23
N ALA A 399 -18.52 -15.63 7.40
CA ALA A 399 -17.58 -15.88 6.30
C ALA A 399 -18.21 -16.74 5.19
N ILE A 400 -18.99 -17.76 5.56
CA ILE A 400 -19.73 -18.61 4.61
C ILE A 400 -20.75 -17.77 3.84
N LEU A 401 -21.58 -17.00 4.54
CA LEU A 401 -22.60 -16.14 3.92
C LEU A 401 -21.97 -15.12 2.97
N TYR A 402 -20.91 -14.45 3.40
CA TYR A 402 -20.16 -13.51 2.57
C TYR A 402 -19.64 -14.15 1.27
N ALA A 403 -19.05 -15.35 1.36
CA ALA A 403 -18.57 -16.04 0.17
C ALA A 403 -19.72 -16.50 -0.76
N LEU A 404 -20.82 -16.99 -0.20
CA LEU A 404 -21.99 -17.44 -0.97
C LEU A 404 -22.72 -16.28 -1.67
N GLU A 405 -22.83 -15.12 -1.01
CA GLU A 405 -23.45 -13.90 -1.58
C GLU A 405 -22.69 -13.37 -2.79
N LEU A 406 -21.36 -13.51 -2.81
CA LEU A 406 -20.46 -13.03 -3.87
C LEU A 406 -20.09 -14.13 -4.87
N TRP A 407 -20.69 -15.30 -4.76
CA TRP A 407 -20.23 -16.50 -5.47
C TRP A 407 -20.22 -16.36 -7.00
N PRO A 408 -21.25 -15.79 -7.65
CA PRO A 408 -21.24 -15.61 -9.10
C PRO A 408 -20.02 -14.80 -9.59
N GLU A 409 -19.67 -13.74 -8.87
CA GLU A 409 -18.53 -12.88 -9.17
C GLU A 409 -17.18 -13.49 -8.75
N LEU A 410 -17.15 -14.36 -7.74
CA LEU A 410 -15.96 -15.12 -7.32
C LEU A 410 -15.56 -16.19 -8.35
N GLU A 411 -16.52 -16.77 -9.10
CA GLU A 411 -16.23 -17.79 -10.12
C GLU A 411 -15.73 -17.21 -11.45
N LEU A 412 -15.87 -15.90 -11.68
CA LEU A 412 -15.57 -15.28 -12.99
C LEU A 412 -14.13 -15.45 -13.45
N PHE A 413 -13.15 -15.50 -12.52
CA PHE A 413 -11.75 -15.72 -12.89
C PHE A 413 -11.53 -17.04 -13.63
N LEU A 414 -12.39 -18.05 -13.43
CA LEU A 414 -12.32 -19.32 -14.17
C LEU A 414 -12.65 -19.16 -15.66
N THR A 415 -13.46 -18.15 -16.00
CA THR A 415 -13.98 -17.96 -17.36
C THR A 415 -13.11 -17.04 -18.21
N ASP A 416 -12.31 -16.17 -17.58
CA ASP A 416 -11.44 -15.21 -18.25
C ASP A 416 -10.08 -15.13 -17.55
N ALA A 417 -9.03 -15.59 -18.22
CA ALA A 417 -7.66 -15.61 -17.71
C ALA A 417 -7.10 -14.20 -17.42
N ARG A 418 -7.71 -13.15 -17.99
CA ARG A 418 -7.32 -11.75 -17.73
C ARG A 418 -7.76 -11.27 -16.35
N ILE A 419 -8.76 -11.91 -15.75
CA ILE A 419 -9.25 -11.57 -14.41
C ILE A 419 -8.27 -12.16 -13.39
N PRO A 420 -7.57 -11.33 -12.59
CA PRO A 420 -6.78 -11.84 -11.48
C PRO A 420 -7.69 -12.45 -10.41
N ILE A 421 -7.20 -13.50 -9.72
CA ILE A 421 -7.93 -14.17 -8.64
C ILE A 421 -8.22 -13.23 -7.44
N ASP A 422 -7.45 -12.14 -7.31
CA ASP A 422 -7.61 -11.17 -6.23
C ASP A 422 -7.26 -9.73 -6.66
N ASN A 423 -7.60 -8.80 -5.76
CA ASN A 423 -7.37 -7.37 -5.91
C ASN A 423 -6.06 -6.89 -5.24
N ASN A 424 -5.12 -7.79 -4.94
CA ASN A 424 -3.92 -7.44 -4.16
C ASN A 424 -3.03 -6.41 -4.88
N ALA A 425 -3.10 -6.32 -6.21
CA ALA A 425 -2.38 -5.30 -6.97
C ALA A 425 -2.84 -3.88 -6.58
N THR A 426 -4.15 -3.66 -6.46
CA THR A 426 -4.73 -2.38 -6.03
C THR A 426 -4.40 -2.08 -4.58
N GLU A 427 -4.51 -3.09 -3.69
CA GLU A 427 -4.12 -2.94 -2.28
C GLU A 427 -2.65 -2.54 -2.12
N ARG A 428 -1.75 -3.14 -2.91
CA ARG A 428 -0.33 -2.75 -2.97
C ARG A 428 -0.17 -1.30 -3.43
N GLY A 429 -0.93 -0.88 -4.45
CA GLY A 429 -0.96 0.50 -4.93
C GLY A 429 -1.38 1.48 -3.83
N ILE A 430 -2.37 1.14 -3.00
CA ILE A 430 -2.83 2.01 -1.91
C ILE A 430 -1.79 2.19 -0.79
N ARG A 431 -0.83 1.26 -0.66
CA ARG A 431 0.10 1.24 0.49
C ARG A 431 0.91 2.53 0.65
N GLY A 432 1.43 3.10 -0.43
CA GLY A 432 2.17 4.37 -0.37
C GLY A 432 1.30 5.52 0.17
N LEU A 433 0.08 5.63 -0.33
CA LEU A 433 -0.90 6.61 0.13
C LEU A 433 -1.27 6.39 1.62
N ALA A 434 -1.45 5.14 2.05
CA ALA A 434 -1.78 4.80 3.43
C ALA A 434 -0.65 5.13 4.42
N VAL A 435 0.62 4.90 4.04
CA VAL A 435 1.79 5.26 4.85
C VAL A 435 1.94 6.78 4.93
N GLY A 436 1.81 7.48 3.80
CA GLY A 436 1.81 8.94 3.77
C GLY A 436 0.74 9.55 4.67
N ARG A 437 -0.51 9.08 4.55
CA ARG A 437 -1.62 9.46 5.44
C ARG A 437 -1.24 9.27 6.92
N LYS A 438 -0.55 8.20 7.29
CA LYS A 438 -0.12 7.97 8.68
C LYS A 438 0.93 9.01 9.13
N ASN A 439 1.81 9.45 8.23
CA ASN A 439 2.91 10.36 8.55
C ASN A 439 2.52 11.84 8.53
N HIS A 440 1.61 12.26 7.65
CA HIS A 440 1.18 13.66 7.53
C HIS A 440 -0.34 13.86 7.70
N TYR A 441 -1.06 12.85 8.21
CA TYR A 441 -2.47 12.89 8.63
C TYR A 441 -3.49 13.27 7.56
N GLY A 442 -3.15 13.18 6.27
CA GLY A 442 -4.02 13.55 5.15
C GLY A 442 -3.69 14.93 4.56
N SER A 443 -4.73 15.71 4.24
CA SER A 443 -4.63 17.03 3.59
C SER A 443 -5.22 18.14 4.44
N ARG A 444 -4.75 19.39 4.27
CA ARG A 444 -5.25 20.57 5.00
C ARG A 444 -6.24 21.46 4.24
N SER A 445 -6.55 21.08 3.00
CA SER A 445 -7.51 21.76 2.13
C SER A 445 -7.93 20.80 1.02
N GLU A 446 -9.05 21.10 0.36
CA GLU A 446 -9.51 20.34 -0.82
C GLU A 446 -8.46 20.40 -1.96
N ARG A 447 -7.82 21.56 -2.18
CA ARG A 447 -6.69 21.63 -3.11
C ARG A 447 -5.58 20.65 -2.71
N GLY A 448 -5.33 20.53 -1.40
CA GLY A 448 -4.42 19.54 -0.83
C GLY A 448 -4.79 18.08 -1.12
N THR A 449 -6.06 17.74 -1.30
CA THR A 449 -6.46 16.37 -1.68
C THR A 449 -6.17 16.13 -3.16
N LYS A 450 -6.48 17.10 -4.04
CA LYS A 450 -6.19 17.02 -5.49
C LYS A 450 -4.69 16.90 -5.76
N VAL A 451 -3.87 17.69 -5.08
CA VAL A 451 -2.40 17.62 -5.17
C VAL A 451 -1.89 16.25 -4.70
N ALA A 452 -2.40 15.73 -3.59
CA ALA A 452 -2.00 14.42 -3.10
C ALA A 452 -2.37 13.29 -4.07
N ALA A 453 -3.61 13.27 -4.57
CA ALA A 453 -4.09 12.29 -5.54
C ALA A 453 -3.22 12.26 -6.81
N LEU A 454 -2.85 13.43 -7.33
CA LEU A 454 -1.97 13.56 -8.49
C LEU A 454 -0.58 12.98 -8.23
N PHE A 455 0.09 13.38 -7.15
CA PHE A 455 1.46 12.92 -6.90
C PHE A 455 1.52 11.43 -6.57
N TYR A 456 0.57 10.88 -5.80
CA TYR A 456 0.52 9.44 -5.59
C TYR A 456 0.29 8.68 -6.90
N THR A 457 -0.59 9.18 -7.79
CA THR A 457 -0.84 8.55 -9.11
C THR A 457 0.44 8.50 -9.93
N LEU A 458 1.15 9.62 -10.07
CA LEU A 458 2.39 9.70 -10.85
C LEU A 458 3.50 8.82 -10.26
N ILE A 459 3.68 8.86 -8.94
CA ILE A 459 4.77 8.15 -8.25
C ILE A 459 4.52 6.63 -8.24
N GLU A 460 3.31 6.20 -7.87
CA GLU A 460 3.00 4.77 -7.78
C GLU A 460 2.92 4.14 -9.18
N SER A 461 2.45 4.87 -10.19
CA SER A 461 2.51 4.41 -11.59
C SER A 461 3.95 4.32 -12.10
N ALA A 462 4.84 5.25 -11.75
CA ALA A 462 6.26 5.16 -12.11
C ALA A 462 6.93 3.93 -11.48
N LYS A 463 6.65 3.65 -10.19
CA LYS A 463 7.14 2.46 -9.50
C LYS A 463 6.64 1.18 -10.17
N LEU A 464 5.37 1.14 -10.55
CA LEU A 464 4.78 0.00 -11.25
C LEU A 464 5.42 -0.24 -12.62
N ALA A 465 5.77 0.83 -13.33
CA ALA A 465 6.48 0.78 -14.61
C ALA A 465 7.99 0.48 -14.47
N GLY A 466 8.53 0.37 -13.26
CA GLY A 466 9.97 0.16 -13.03
C GLY A 466 10.84 1.40 -13.31
N VAL A 467 10.23 2.59 -13.37
CA VAL A 467 10.93 3.86 -13.67
C VAL A 467 11.18 4.63 -12.37
N ASN A 468 12.35 5.26 -12.26
CA ASN A 468 12.68 6.09 -11.10
C ASN A 468 11.70 7.28 -10.96
N PRO A 469 10.90 7.37 -9.88
CA PRO A 469 9.85 8.39 -9.77
C PRO A 469 10.38 9.83 -9.78
N LYS A 470 11.57 10.07 -9.23
CA LYS A 470 12.20 11.39 -9.21
C LYS A 470 12.60 11.85 -10.62
N GLN A 471 13.23 10.95 -11.38
CA GLN A 471 13.61 11.23 -12.77
C GLN A 471 12.36 11.45 -13.64
N TYR A 472 11.35 10.60 -13.47
CA TYR A 472 10.07 10.73 -14.16
C TYR A 472 9.39 12.08 -13.91
N LEU A 473 9.19 12.46 -12.64
CA LEU A 473 8.54 13.75 -12.30
C LEU A 473 9.30 14.95 -12.87
N ARG A 474 10.64 14.91 -12.83
CA ARG A 474 11.50 15.95 -13.41
C ARG A 474 11.29 16.07 -14.91
N GLU A 475 11.31 14.96 -15.64
CA GLU A 475 11.17 14.96 -17.10
C GLU A 475 9.75 15.39 -17.52
N ALA A 476 8.72 14.81 -16.92
CA ALA A 476 7.33 15.19 -17.16
C ALA A 476 7.11 16.69 -16.92
N THR A 477 7.69 17.24 -15.85
CA THR A 477 7.61 18.69 -15.56
C THR A 477 8.34 19.53 -16.62
N ARG A 478 9.55 19.14 -17.03
CA ARG A 478 10.32 19.87 -18.05
C ARG A 478 9.60 19.88 -19.40
N ARG A 479 9.05 18.73 -19.81
CA ARG A 479 8.24 18.62 -21.03
C ARG A 479 6.99 19.50 -20.96
N ALA A 480 6.27 19.48 -19.84
CA ALA A 480 5.08 20.31 -19.64
C ALA A 480 5.38 21.82 -19.64
N ILE A 481 6.54 22.24 -19.11
CA ILE A 481 6.98 23.65 -19.17
C ILE A 481 7.34 24.05 -20.61
N ALA A 482 8.03 23.18 -21.35
CA ALA A 482 8.44 23.45 -22.72
C ALA A 482 7.25 23.44 -23.69
N THR A 483 6.30 22.53 -23.49
CA THR A 483 5.09 22.35 -24.28
C THR A 483 3.89 22.25 -23.33
N PRO A 484 3.15 23.35 -23.10
CA PRO A 484 1.98 23.33 -22.23
C PRO A 484 1.00 22.23 -22.63
N ALA A 485 0.47 21.53 -21.63
CA ALA A 485 -0.39 20.35 -21.79
C ALA A 485 0.26 19.08 -22.37
N ALA A 486 1.60 19.04 -22.49
CA ALA A 486 2.29 17.79 -22.82
C ALA A 486 1.99 16.70 -21.79
N VAL A 487 1.64 15.52 -22.30
CA VAL A 487 1.47 14.30 -21.53
C VAL A 487 2.78 13.53 -21.53
N THR A 488 3.18 13.01 -20.37
CA THR A 488 4.37 12.13 -20.25
C THR A 488 3.99 10.94 -19.38
N LEU A 489 3.64 9.81 -19.99
CA LEU A 489 3.34 8.59 -19.23
C LEU A 489 4.64 8.00 -18.67
N PRO A 490 4.59 7.18 -17.61
CA PRO A 490 5.79 6.60 -17.00
C PRO A 490 6.74 5.90 -17.99
N ARG A 491 6.18 5.20 -18.99
CA ARG A 491 6.95 4.49 -20.02
C ARG A 491 7.52 5.38 -21.13
N ASP A 492 7.11 6.65 -21.20
CA ASP A 492 7.65 7.65 -22.14
C ASP A 492 8.93 8.32 -21.59
N GLY A 493 9.30 8.00 -20.34
CA GLY A 493 10.52 8.46 -19.69
C GLY A 493 11.76 7.75 -20.23
N PRO A 494 12.96 8.28 -19.97
CA PRO A 494 14.20 7.59 -20.31
C PRO A 494 14.21 6.21 -19.64
N ALA A 495 14.54 5.17 -20.41
CA ALA A 495 14.82 3.85 -19.85
C ALA A 495 15.94 3.98 -18.80
N ALA A 496 15.76 3.31 -17.66
CA ALA A 496 16.64 3.38 -16.50
C ALA A 496 18.10 3.06 -16.83
#